data_AF-A0A7W1NR05-F1
#
_entry.id   AF-A0A7W1NR05-F1
#
_cell.length_a   1.000
_cell.length_b   1.000
_cell.length_c   1.000
_cell.angle_alpha   90.00
_cell.angle_beta   90.00
_cell.angle_gamma   90.00
#
_symmetry.space_group_name_H-M   'P 1'
#
loop_
_entity.id
_entity.type
_entity.pdbx_description
1 polymer ?
#
loop_
_entity_poly.entity_id
_entity_poly.type
_entity_poly.pdbx_seq_one_letter_code
_entity_poly.pdbx_strand_id
1 'polypeptide(L)' 'MNFEEVNNKQLMDLERLGKELLEALRKAKLGDEPFYKELAKMIEETEVTRRSRFDAADNGYKGF' A
#
# COMPACT_ATOMS: atom_id res chain seq x y z
N MET A 1 -3.03 -8.82 -5.11
CA MET A 1 -3.90 -9.22 -3.97
C MET A 1 -5.33 -8.74 -4.22
N ASN A 2 -6.36 -9.27 -3.52
CA ASN A 2 -7.72 -8.72 -3.57
C ASN A 2 -7.94 -7.79 -2.35
N PHE A 3 -8.32 -6.54 -2.60
CA PHE A 3 -8.54 -5.50 -1.58
C PHE A 3 -9.99 -4.99 -1.52
N GLU A 4 -10.94 -5.61 -2.23
CA GLU A 4 -12.34 -5.16 -2.34
C GLU A 4 -13.00 -4.89 -0.97
N GLU A 5 -12.74 -5.74 0.03
CA GLU A 5 -13.30 -5.62 1.39
C GLU A 5 -12.48 -4.72 2.33
N VAL A 6 -11.30 -4.28 1.91
CA VAL A 6 -10.41 -3.44 2.72
C VAL A 6 -10.73 -1.98 2.43
N ASN A 7 -11.09 -1.17 3.44
CA ASN A 7 -11.40 0.25 3.25
C ASN A 7 -10.14 1.13 3.10
N ASN A 8 -10.30 2.39 2.68
CA ASN A 8 -9.15 3.28 2.41
C ASN A 8 -8.27 3.56 3.64
N LYS A 9 -8.86 3.59 4.85
CA LYS A 9 -8.09 3.76 6.09
C LYS A 9 -7.22 2.53 6.33
N GLN A 10 -7.78 1.34 6.17
CA GLN A 10 -7.05 0.08 6.29
C GLN A 10 -5.96 -0.05 5.23
N LEU A 11 -6.20 0.38 3.98
CA LEU A 11 -5.16 0.43 2.95
C LEU A 11 -4.00 1.35 3.35
N MET A 12 -4.30 2.53 3.88
CA MET A 12 -3.27 3.45 4.37
C MET A 12 -2.50 2.87 5.57
N ASP A 13 -3.18 2.17 6.48
CA ASP A 13 -2.53 1.48 7.60
C ASP A 13 -1.60 0.35 7.12
N LEU A 14 -2.02 -0.42 6.11
CA LEU A 14 -1.20 -1.47 5.49
C LEU A 14 0.05 -0.88 4.80
N GLU A 15 -0.09 0.23 4.06
CA GLU A 15 1.04 0.95 3.47
C GLU A 15 2.05 1.38 4.54
N ARG A 16 1.56 1.99 5.63
CA ARG A 16 2.41 2.48 6.73
C ARG A 16 3.13 1.33 7.43
N LEU A 17 2.38 0.32 7.87
CA LEU A 17 2.93 -0.84 8.58
C LEU A 17 3.89 -1.64 7.70
N GLY A 18 3.60 -1.79 6.41
CA GLY A 18 4.49 -2.44 5.45
C GLY A 18 5.83 -1.72 5.31
N LYS A 19 5.81 -0.38 5.22
CA LYS A 19 7.03 0.45 5.18
C LYS A 19 7.84 0.33 6.48
N GLU A 20 7.17 0.44 7.63
CA GLU A 20 7.81 0.29 8.94
C GLU A 20 8.46 -1.10 9.10
N LEU A 21 7.78 -2.17 8.68
CA LEU A 21 8.31 -3.53 8.69
C LEU A 21 9.52 -3.67 7.77
N LEU A 22 9.43 -3.17 6.53
CA LEU A 22 10.54 -3.24 5.57
C LEU A 22 11.80 -2.55 6.11
N GLU A 23 11.63 -1.38 6.73
CA GLU A 23 12.73 -0.67 7.37
C GLU A 23 13.31 -1.42 8.57
N ALA A 24 12.45 -1.96 9.43
CA ALA A 24 12.88 -2.73 10.61
C ALA A 24 13.69 -3.97 10.19
N LEU A 25 13.23 -4.69 9.18
CA LEU A 25 13.90 -5.87 8.63
C LEU A 25 15.24 -5.53 7.99
N ARG A 26 15.31 -4.45 7.19
CA ARG A 26 16.57 -3.94 6.63
C ARG A 26 17.58 -3.58 7.72
N LYS A 27 17.16 -2.86 8.76
CA LYS A 27 18.01 -2.49 9.91
C LYS A 27 18.50 -3.72 10.67
N ALA A 28 17.64 -4.71 10.86
CA ALA A 28 17.96 -5.95 11.54
C ALA A 28 18.77 -6.94 10.67
N LYS A 29 18.91 -6.67 9.37
CA LYS A 29 19.45 -7.62 8.37
C LYS A 29 18.70 -8.95 8.39
N LEU A 30 17.39 -8.90 8.61
CA LEU A 30 16.50 -10.05 8.64
C LEU A 30 15.65 -10.06 7.37
N GLY A 31 15.71 -11.15 6.62
CA GLY A 31 14.98 -11.31 5.36
C GLY A 31 15.90 -11.52 4.17
N ASP A 32 15.33 -12.04 3.09
CA ASP A 32 16.00 -12.25 1.81
C ASP A 32 15.41 -11.35 0.72
N GLU A 33 16.10 -11.30 -0.42
CA GLU A 33 15.71 -10.47 -1.55
C GLU A 33 14.28 -10.78 -2.07
N PRO A 34 13.85 -12.06 -2.20
CA PRO A 34 12.47 -12.38 -2.53
C PRO A 34 11.44 -11.82 -1.54
N PHE A 35 11.69 -11.95 -0.23
CA PHE A 35 10.79 -11.42 0.79
C PHE A 35 10.64 -9.89 0.67
N TYR A 36 11.75 -9.17 0.49
CA TYR A 36 11.69 -7.71 0.32
C TYR A 36 10.90 -7.30 -0.92
N LYS A 37 11.01 -8.06 -2.01
CA LYS A 37 10.25 -7.79 -3.24
C LYS A 37 8.75 -7.99 -3.04
N GLU A 38 8.35 -9.07 -2.40
CA GLU A 38 6.92 -9.33 -2.13
C GLU A 38 6.33 -8.31 -1.15
N LEU A 39 7.09 -7.91 -0.11
CA LEU A 39 6.66 -6.85 0.80
C LEU A 39 6.53 -5.50 0.08
N ALA A 40 7.51 -5.14 -0.77
CA ALA A 40 7.46 -3.92 -1.56
C ALA A 40 6.28 -3.91 -2.54
N LYS A 41 6.00 -5.06 -3.17
CA LYS A 41 4.86 -5.23 -4.08
C LYS A 41 3.52 -5.06 -3.35
N MET A 42 3.37 -5.61 -2.14
CA MET A 42 2.15 -5.41 -1.35
C MET A 42 1.92 -3.94 -0.98
N ILE A 43 2.99 -3.20 -0.65
CA ILE A 43 2.93 -1.74 -0.39
C ILE A 43 2.52 -0.99 -1.66
N GLU A 44 3.05 -1.36 -2.82
CA GLU A 44 2.68 -0.73 -4.10
C GLU A 44 1.22 -1.00 -4.48
N GLU A 45 0.76 -2.26 -4.38
CA GLU A 45 -0.62 -2.62 -4.73
C GLU A 45 -1.66 -1.94 -3.82
N THR A 46 -1.34 -1.75 -2.54
CA THR A 46 -2.19 -1.00 -1.61
C THR A 46 -2.27 0.49 -1.98
N GLU A 47 -1.14 1.11 -2.31
CA GLU A 47 -1.08 2.51 -2.75
C GLU A 47 -1.84 2.74 -4.06
N VAL A 48 -1.66 1.85 -5.05
CA VAL A 48 -2.39 1.91 -6.33
C VAL A 48 -3.88 1.79 -6.09
N THR A 49 -4.32 0.81 -5.30
CA THR A 49 -5.74 0.61 -5.00
C THR A 49 -6.36 1.83 -4.32
N ARG A 50 -5.65 2.41 -3.33
CA ARG A 50 -6.13 3.60 -2.62
C ARG A 50 -6.24 4.82 -3.55
N ARG A 51 -5.25 5.04 -4.42
CA ARG A 51 -5.27 6.14 -5.41
C ARG A 51 -6.39 5.97 -6.42
N SER A 52 -6.55 4.79 -7.01
CA SER A 52 -7.63 4.53 -7.96
C SER A 52 -9.03 4.75 -7.36
N ARG A 53 -9.21 4.45 -6.07
CA ARG A 53 -10.48 4.75 -5.37
C ARG A 53 -10.70 6.22 -5.12
N PHE A 54 -9.62 6.96 -4.82
CA PHE A 54 -9.70 8.41 -4.71
C PHE A 54 -10.10 9.03 -6.05
N ASP A 55 -9.42 8.67 -7.14
CA ASP A 55 -9.73 9.18 -8.48
C ASP A 55 -11.16 8.80 -8.92
N ALA A 56 -11.63 7.59 -8.57
CA ALA A 56 -13.00 7.17 -8.85
C ALA A 56 -14.04 7.98 -8.06
N ALA A 57 -13.74 8.36 -6.82
CA ALA A 57 -14.60 9.23 -6.01
C ALA A 57 -14.56 10.70 -6.46
N ASP A 58 -13.42 11.16 -7.01
CA ASP A 58 -13.17 12.54 -7.41
C ASP A 58 -13.63 12.87 -8.85
N ASN A 59 -14.10 11.86 -9.61
CA ASN A 59 -14.71 12.02 -10.94
C ASN A 59 -15.99 12.91 -10.97
N GLY A 60 -16.45 13.40 -9.82
CA GLY A 60 -17.52 14.40 -9.69
C GLY A 60 -17.03 15.86 -9.64
N TYR A 61 -15.75 16.14 -9.37
CA TYR A 61 -15.26 17.50 -9.25
C TYR A 61 -14.80 18.05 -10.62
N LYS A 62 -15.80 18.44 -11.43
CA LYS A 62 -15.58 19.43 -12.49
C LYS A 62 -15.34 20.78 -11.81
N GLY A 63 -14.08 21.09 -11.52
CA GLY A 63 -13.69 22.44 -11.15
C GLY A 63 -14.06 23.40 -12.28
N PHE A 64 -15.09 24.22 -12.04
CA PHE A 64 -15.55 25.40 -12.78
C PHE A 64 -15.58 25.36 -14.32
#